data_AF-A0A937AXV0-F1
#
_entry.id   AF-A0A937AXV0-F1
#
_cell.length_a   1.000
_cell.length_b   1.000
_cell.length_c   1.000
_cell.angle_alpha   90.00
_cell.angle_beta   90.00
_cell.angle_gamma   90.00
#
_symmetry.space_group_name_H-M   'P 1'
#
loop_
_entity.id
_entity.type
_entity.pdbx_description
1 polymer ?
#
loop_
_entity_poly.entity_id
_entity_poly.type
_entity_poly.pdbx_seq_one_letter_code
_entity_poly.pdbx_strand_id
1 'polypeptide(L)'
;MDLIKYEFYKEEDGAYYHFIGQLVKKVRYYREQVSITEFEAAMPELKAIEKRLQDIDISLGETPRHYLAEIMDELNNESALEEKVITEIDRLSKAITLSLFDTPISLANFSYEYRNANAAQWLTFYGYATNKKNDGSLLVIKEVFRSVCYSNGIIFIDSSLSNETL
;
A
#
# COMPACT_ATOMS: atom_id res chain seq x y z
N MET A 1 -11.83 4.53 12.89
CA MET A 1 -12.28 4.95 11.54
C MET A 1 -11.03 5.00 10.69
N ASP A 2 -11.01 4.36 9.52
CA ASP A 2 -9.88 4.42 8.58
C ASP A 2 -9.55 5.89 8.25
N LEU A 3 -8.41 6.37 8.77
CA LEU A 3 -7.90 7.73 8.61
C LEU A 3 -7.06 7.87 7.34
N ILE A 4 -6.33 6.83 6.93
CA ILE A 4 -5.47 6.88 5.74
C ILE A 4 -6.26 7.22 4.47
N LYS A 5 -7.55 6.85 4.39
CA LYS A 5 -8.41 7.21 3.23
C LYS A 5 -8.49 8.71 2.96
N TYR A 6 -8.33 9.57 3.99
CA TYR A 6 -8.44 11.02 3.84
C TYR A 6 -7.25 11.65 3.12
N GLU A 7 -6.17 10.91 2.89
CA GLU A 7 -5.06 11.32 2.03
C GLU A 7 -5.54 11.80 0.64
N PHE A 8 -6.62 11.20 0.14
CA PHE A 8 -7.08 11.42 -1.22
C PHE A 8 -8.31 12.32 -1.33
N TYR A 9 -8.84 12.78 -0.19
CA TYR A 9 -10.01 13.65 -0.15
C TYR A 9 -9.61 15.06 -0.63
N LYS A 10 -10.37 15.60 -1.59
CA LYS A 10 -10.22 16.98 -2.08
C LYS A 10 -11.23 17.87 -1.36
N GLU A 11 -10.93 18.18 -0.10
CA GLU A 11 -11.75 19.06 0.74
C GLU A 11 -11.17 20.47 0.74
N GLU A 12 -12.04 21.47 0.95
CA GLU A 12 -11.66 22.88 1.01
C GLU A 12 -10.60 23.14 2.07
N ASP A 13 -9.66 24.03 1.76
CA ASP A 13 -8.58 24.42 2.67
C ASP A 13 -9.18 24.94 3.99
N GLY A 14 -8.75 24.33 5.11
CA GLY A 14 -9.24 24.69 6.44
C GLY A 14 -10.45 23.90 6.93
N ALA A 15 -11.04 23.01 6.12
CA ALA A 15 -12.03 22.06 6.60
C ALA A 15 -11.42 21.00 7.54
N TYR A 16 -12.25 20.41 8.41
CA TYR A 16 -11.81 19.36 9.34
C TYR A 16 -11.13 18.18 8.63
N TYR A 17 -11.77 17.64 7.59
CA TYR A 17 -11.21 16.54 6.80
C TYR A 17 -9.96 16.94 6.00
N HIS A 18 -9.81 18.23 5.67
CA HIS A 18 -8.59 18.75 5.06
C HIS A 18 -7.40 18.64 6.03
N PHE A 19 -7.58 18.98 7.32
CA PHE A 19 -6.54 18.81 8.32
C PHE A 19 -6.16 17.34 8.54
N ILE A 20 -7.13 16.42 8.54
CA ILE A 20 -6.84 14.97 8.59
C ILE A 20 -6.01 14.56 7.39
N GLY A 21 -6.41 14.95 6.17
CA GLY A 21 -5.68 14.62 4.95
C GLY A 21 -4.25 15.20 4.92
N GLN A 22 -4.05 16.42 5.42
CA GLN A 22 -2.71 17.01 5.57
C GLN A 22 -1.85 16.21 6.55
N LEU A 23 -2.43 15.79 7.68
CA LEU A 23 -1.73 15.02 8.70
C LEU A 23 -1.28 13.67 8.14
N VAL A 24 -2.18 12.93 7.47
CA VAL A 24 -1.88 11.64 6.85
C VAL A 24 -0.73 11.77 5.84
N LYS A 25 -0.80 12.75 4.92
CA LYS A 25 0.24 12.98 3.90
C LYS A 25 1.60 13.24 4.52
N LYS A 26 1.65 14.09 5.54
CA LYS A 26 2.90 14.41 6.24
C LYS A 26 3.46 13.19 6.96
N VAL A 27 2.63 12.47 7.71
CA VAL A 27 3.06 11.25 8.42
C VAL A 27 3.58 10.20 7.44
N ARG A 28 2.88 9.95 6.33
CA ARG A 28 3.32 9.01 5.28
C ARG A 28 4.66 9.44 4.70
N TYR A 29 4.78 10.70 4.26
CA TYR A 29 6.03 11.24 3.72
C TYR A 29 7.20 11.04 4.70
N TYR A 30 7.00 11.38 5.98
CA TYR A 30 8.08 11.26 6.94
C TYR A 30 8.44 9.81 7.27
N ARG A 31 7.47 8.90 7.20
CA ARG A 31 7.72 7.47 7.43
C ARG A 31 8.46 6.81 6.27
N GLU A 32 8.13 7.18 5.03
CA GLU A 32 8.60 6.48 3.84
C GLU A 32 9.85 7.11 3.19
N GLN A 33 10.05 8.42 3.35
CA GLN A 33 10.99 9.18 2.51
C GLN A 33 12.13 9.86 3.29
N VAL A 34 12.09 9.88 4.63
CA VAL A 34 13.13 10.58 5.42
C VAL A 34 13.72 9.71 6.53
N SER A 35 14.84 10.18 7.09
CA SER A 35 15.47 9.53 8.24
C SER A 35 14.67 9.69 9.54
N ILE A 36 14.89 8.79 10.50
CA ILE A 36 14.25 8.88 11.83
C ILE A 36 14.51 10.22 12.51
N THR A 37 15.72 10.77 12.36
CA THR A 37 16.11 12.08 12.92
C THR A 37 15.29 13.22 12.32
N GLU A 38 15.03 13.18 11.02
CA GLU A 38 14.18 14.19 10.34
C GLU A 38 12.71 14.03 10.74
N PHE A 39 12.25 12.80 10.94
CA PHE A 39 10.90 12.55 11.43
C PHE A 39 10.71 13.07 12.87
N GLU A 40 11.67 12.83 13.75
CA GLU A 40 11.68 13.38 15.12
C GLU A 40 11.67 14.91 15.12
N ALA A 41 12.43 15.54 14.22
CA ALA A 41 12.44 16.99 14.06
C ALA A 41 11.10 17.57 13.58
N ALA A 42 10.33 16.80 12.79
CA ALA A 42 9.01 17.18 12.31
C ALA A 42 7.88 16.94 13.34
N MET A 43 8.12 16.14 14.37
CA MET A 43 7.12 15.76 15.38
C MET A 43 6.39 16.95 16.04
N PRO A 44 7.03 18.09 16.36
CA PRO A 44 6.33 19.25 16.91
C PRO A 44 5.27 19.82 15.96
N GLU A 45 5.55 19.86 14.65
CA GLU A 45 4.62 20.33 13.63
C GLU A 45 3.43 19.37 13.51
N LEU A 46 3.70 18.08 13.45
CA LEU A 46 2.68 17.03 13.40
C LEU A 46 1.73 17.10 14.61
N LYS A 47 2.28 17.27 15.82
CA LYS A 47 1.50 17.44 17.05
C LYS A 47 0.69 18.74 17.06
N ALA A 48 1.16 19.80 16.41
CA ALA A 48 0.39 21.03 16.29
C ALA A 48 -0.86 20.85 15.41
N ILE A 49 -0.75 20.06 14.34
CA ILE A 49 -1.89 19.70 13.48
C ILE A 49 -2.86 18.79 14.24
N GLU A 50 -2.36 17.76 14.93
CA GLU A 50 -3.18 16.89 15.77
C GLU A 50 -3.95 17.66 16.84
N LYS A 51 -3.27 18.58 17.54
CA LYS A 51 -3.91 19.43 18.55
C LYS A 51 -5.05 20.25 17.95
N ARG A 52 -4.86 20.80 16.75
CA ARG A 52 -5.91 21.54 16.06
C ARG A 52 -7.12 20.68 15.73
N LEU A 53 -6.92 19.42 15.34
CA LEU A 53 -8.00 18.45 15.13
C LEU A 53 -8.73 18.14 16.44
N GLN A 54 -7.99 17.91 17.52
CA GLN A 54 -8.56 17.67 18.85
C GLN A 54 -9.36 18.88 19.37
N ASP A 55 -8.89 20.11 19.13
CA ASP A 55 -9.62 21.33 19.47
C ASP A 55 -10.96 21.41 18.70
N ILE A 56 -10.98 20.97 17.43
CA ILE A 56 -12.21 20.87 16.65
C ILE A 56 -13.13 19.79 17.22
N ASP A 57 -12.62 18.60 17.56
CA ASP A 57 -13.42 17.53 18.18
C ASP A 57 -14.10 18.03 19.46
N ILE A 58 -13.36 18.71 20.33
CA ILE A 58 -13.89 19.31 21.57
C ILE A 58 -14.99 20.33 21.25
N SER A 59 -14.80 21.16 20.23
CA SER A 59 -15.80 22.17 19.82
C SER A 59 -17.10 21.55 19.31
N LEU A 60 -17.02 20.33 18.77
CA LEU A 60 -18.15 19.53 18.29
C LEU A 60 -18.80 18.68 19.40
N GLY A 61 -18.23 18.68 20.61
CA GLY A 61 -18.69 17.83 21.72
C GLY A 61 -18.23 16.37 21.61
N GLU A 62 -17.28 16.08 20.72
CA GLU A 62 -16.71 14.76 20.51
C GLU A 62 -15.53 14.49 21.46
N THR A 63 -15.23 13.22 21.69
CA THR A 63 -14.05 12.84 22.48
C THR A 63 -12.79 13.02 21.63
N PRO A 64 -11.75 13.73 22.13
CA PRO A 64 -10.51 13.92 21.38
C PRO A 64 -9.87 12.60 20.96
N ARG A 65 -9.48 12.50 19.69
CA ARG A 65 -8.78 11.33 19.14
C ARG A 65 -7.27 11.50 19.12
N HIS A 66 -6.56 10.38 19.14
CA HIS A 66 -5.10 10.32 18.98
C HIS A 66 -4.73 10.09 17.51
N TYR A 67 -5.03 11.07 16.66
CA TYR A 67 -4.87 10.97 15.20
C TYR A 67 -3.49 10.48 14.78
N LEU A 68 -2.42 10.97 15.39
CA LEU A 68 -1.08 10.56 15.00
C LEU A 68 -0.82 9.08 15.28
N ALA A 69 -1.23 8.59 16.44
CA ALA A 69 -1.08 7.19 16.80
C ALA A 69 -1.93 6.30 15.88
N GLU A 70 -3.20 6.66 15.65
CA GLU A 70 -4.09 5.92 14.77
C GLU A 70 -3.57 5.86 13.33
N ILE A 71 -3.06 6.98 12.78
CA ILE A 71 -2.47 7.00 11.43
C ILE A 71 -1.23 6.11 11.37
N MET A 72 -0.34 6.19 12.36
CA MET A 72 0.86 5.34 12.41
C MET A 72 0.51 3.85 12.48
N ASP A 73 -0.49 3.48 13.27
CA ASP A 73 -0.97 2.10 13.39
C ASP A 73 -1.59 1.60 12.07
N GLU A 74 -2.41 2.42 11.42
CA GLU A 74 -2.98 2.09 10.11
C GLU A 74 -1.91 1.89 9.04
N LEU A 75 -0.91 2.78 8.99
CA LEU A 75 0.24 2.65 8.10
C LEU A 75 1.09 1.41 8.39
N ASN A 76 1.22 1.00 9.67
CA ASN A 76 1.89 -0.25 10.04
C ASN A 76 1.11 -1.48 9.57
N ASN A 77 -0.22 -1.47 9.72
CA ASN A 77 -1.08 -2.54 9.23
C ASN A 77 -1.04 -2.65 7.71
N GLU A 78 -0.99 -1.52 6.99
CA GLU A 78 -0.82 -1.49 5.54
C GLU A 78 0.47 -2.19 5.09
N SER A 79 1.61 -1.83 5.70
CA SER A 79 2.90 -2.47 5.39
C SER A 79 2.91 -3.97 5.73
N ALA A 80 2.30 -4.36 6.84
CA ALA A 80 2.22 -5.76 7.24
C ALA A 80 1.36 -6.60 6.27
N LEU A 81 0.29 -6.02 5.72
CA LEU A 81 -0.54 -6.69 4.73
C LEU A 81 0.20 -6.86 3.41
N GLU A 82 0.91 -5.82 2.95
CA GLU A 82 1.76 -5.90 1.76
C GLU A 82 2.80 -7.02 1.91
N GLU A 83 3.55 -7.04 3.01
CA GLU A 83 4.56 -8.06 3.28
C GLU A 83 3.96 -9.48 3.29
N LYS A 84 2.79 -9.64 3.93
CA LYS A 84 2.05 -10.91 3.96
C LYS A 84 1.70 -11.37 2.55
N VAL A 85 1.17 -10.48 1.71
CA VAL A 85 0.75 -10.79 0.32
C VAL A 85 1.96 -11.20 -0.51
N ILE A 86 3.05 -10.42 -0.48
CA ILE A 86 4.26 -10.74 -1.25
C ILE A 86 4.89 -12.06 -0.80
N THR A 87 4.94 -12.31 0.51
CA THR A 87 5.45 -13.58 1.06
C THR A 87 4.61 -14.77 0.63
N GLU A 88 3.28 -14.62 0.61
CA GLU A 88 2.37 -15.68 0.20
C GLU A 88 2.49 -15.98 -1.30
N ILE A 89 2.60 -14.95 -2.14
CA ILE A 89 2.84 -15.10 -3.57
C ILE A 89 4.17 -15.84 -3.81
N ASP A 90 5.25 -15.45 -3.13
CA ASP A 90 6.57 -16.09 -3.30
C ASP A 90 6.52 -17.58 -2.94
N ARG A 91 5.93 -17.89 -1.78
CA ARG A 91 5.78 -19.27 -1.28
C ARG A 91 4.99 -20.14 -2.25
N LEU A 92 3.83 -19.66 -2.71
CA LEU A 92 2.95 -20.41 -3.61
C LEU A 92 3.56 -20.55 -5.01
N SER A 93 4.18 -19.47 -5.52
CA SER A 93 4.87 -19.47 -6.81
C SER A 93 5.96 -20.52 -6.85
N LYS A 94 6.87 -20.53 -5.86
CA LYS A 94 7.95 -21.52 -5.75
C LYS A 94 7.43 -22.95 -5.67
N ALA A 95 6.41 -23.19 -4.85
CA ALA A 95 5.85 -24.52 -4.66
C ALA A 95 5.20 -25.07 -5.94
N ILE A 96 4.38 -24.24 -6.61
CA ILE A 96 3.62 -24.67 -7.79
C ILE A 96 4.55 -24.81 -9.00
N THR A 97 5.47 -23.88 -9.24
CA THR A 97 6.34 -23.97 -10.42
C THR A 97 7.36 -25.10 -10.29
N LEU A 98 7.87 -25.34 -9.09
CA LEU A 98 8.74 -26.51 -8.84
C LEU A 98 7.98 -27.81 -9.14
N SER A 99 6.71 -27.91 -8.73
CA SER A 99 5.90 -29.11 -8.98
C SER A 99 5.55 -29.33 -10.45
N LEU A 100 5.36 -28.26 -11.24
CA LEU A 100 4.88 -28.36 -12.63
C LEU A 100 6.00 -28.33 -13.68
N PHE A 101 7.08 -27.60 -13.41
CA PHE A 101 8.14 -27.32 -14.37
C PHE A 101 9.53 -27.76 -13.89
N ASP A 102 9.60 -28.43 -12.73
CA ASP A 102 10.85 -28.86 -12.07
C ASP A 102 11.88 -27.72 -11.90
N THR A 103 11.38 -26.49 -11.88
CA THR A 103 12.20 -25.28 -11.83
C THR A 103 11.60 -24.30 -10.83
N PRO A 104 12.36 -23.92 -9.79
CA PRO A 104 11.91 -22.88 -8.87
C PRO A 104 11.96 -21.53 -9.59
N ILE A 105 10.83 -20.83 -9.60
CA ILE A 105 10.76 -19.46 -10.12
C ILE A 105 10.81 -18.49 -8.94
N SER A 106 11.74 -17.54 -9.02
CA SER A 106 11.87 -16.45 -8.05
C SER A 106 10.96 -15.28 -8.40
N LEU A 107 10.35 -14.64 -7.40
CA LEU A 107 9.60 -13.39 -7.60
C LEU A 107 10.43 -12.27 -8.21
N ALA A 108 11.74 -12.24 -7.96
CA ALA A 108 12.65 -11.27 -8.57
C ALA A 108 12.71 -11.35 -10.11
N ASN A 109 12.18 -12.43 -10.70
CA ASN A 109 12.06 -12.55 -12.14
C ASN A 109 10.88 -11.75 -12.73
N PHE A 110 10.00 -11.21 -11.91
CA PHE A 110 8.77 -10.54 -12.34
C PHE A 110 8.78 -9.05 -11.98
N SER A 111 8.11 -8.27 -12.81
CA SER A 111 7.81 -6.87 -12.57
C SER A 111 6.36 -6.75 -12.09
N TYR A 112 6.16 -6.16 -10.93
CA TYR A 112 4.86 -5.89 -10.35
C TYR A 112 4.94 -4.67 -9.43
N GLU A 113 3.80 -4.05 -9.17
CA GLU A 113 3.69 -2.88 -8.31
C GLU A 113 2.45 -3.03 -7.43
N TYR A 114 2.66 -3.00 -6.11
CA TYR A 114 1.59 -2.90 -5.14
C TYR A 114 1.28 -1.43 -4.90
N ARG A 115 0.00 -1.06 -4.92
CA ARG A 115 -0.46 0.31 -4.66
C ARG A 115 -1.66 0.30 -3.74
N ASN A 116 -1.79 1.37 -2.98
CA ASN A 116 -2.97 1.69 -2.20
C ASN A 116 -3.40 3.11 -2.53
N ALA A 117 -4.64 3.29 -2.98
CA ALA A 117 -5.25 4.60 -3.08
C ALA A 117 -6.74 4.55 -2.77
N ASN A 118 -7.26 5.57 -2.10
CA ASN A 118 -8.70 5.71 -1.78
C ASN A 118 -9.29 4.50 -1.03
N ALA A 119 -8.52 3.86 -0.13
CA ALA A 119 -8.91 2.61 0.54
C ALA A 119 -9.12 1.40 -0.39
N ALA A 120 -8.67 1.49 -1.64
CA ALA A 120 -8.57 0.38 -2.56
C ALA A 120 -7.10 -0.03 -2.72
N GLN A 121 -6.82 -1.30 -2.44
CA GLN A 121 -5.51 -1.90 -2.63
C GLN A 121 -5.51 -2.66 -3.95
N TRP A 122 -4.46 -2.49 -4.75
CA TRP A 122 -4.29 -3.24 -5.97
C TRP A 122 -2.85 -3.63 -6.24
N LEU A 123 -2.68 -4.74 -6.93
CA LEU A 123 -1.39 -5.20 -7.44
C LEU A 123 -1.46 -5.19 -8.96
N THR A 124 -0.59 -4.41 -9.58
CA THR A 124 -0.40 -4.39 -11.04
C THR A 124 0.74 -5.32 -11.40
N PHE A 125 0.47 -6.31 -12.25
CA PHE A 125 1.46 -7.26 -12.75
C PHE A 125 1.85 -6.91 -14.18
N TYR A 126 3.15 -6.78 -14.45
CA TYR A 126 3.70 -6.37 -15.76
C TYR A 126 4.37 -7.51 -16.53
N GLY A 127 4.44 -8.72 -15.95
CA GLY A 127 5.12 -9.86 -16.56
C GLY A 127 6.55 -10.03 -16.05
N TYR A 128 7.44 -10.56 -16.91
CA TYR A 128 8.84 -10.73 -16.56
C TYR A 128 9.57 -9.39 -16.41
N ALA A 129 10.48 -9.29 -15.44
CA ALA A 129 11.32 -8.10 -15.21
C ALA A 129 12.37 -7.90 -16.32
N THR A 130 12.76 -8.97 -17.02
CA THR A 130 13.68 -8.93 -18.15
C THR A 130 13.02 -9.57 -19.37
N ASN A 131 13.42 -9.18 -20.59
CA ASN A 131 12.88 -9.72 -21.84
C ASN A 131 12.98 -11.25 -21.90
N LYS A 132 11.91 -11.92 -21.47
CA LYS A 132 11.66 -13.34 -21.60
C LYS A 132 10.38 -13.52 -22.41
N LYS A 133 10.34 -14.56 -23.25
CA LYS A 133 9.11 -14.92 -23.97
C LYS A 133 8.05 -15.35 -22.97
N ASN A 134 6.80 -14.93 -23.21
CA ASN A 134 5.62 -15.47 -22.56
C ASN A 134 5.63 -17.00 -22.70
N ASP A 135 5.66 -17.72 -21.57
CA ASP A 135 5.68 -19.17 -21.48
C ASP A 135 4.59 -19.67 -20.53
N GLY A 136 4.40 -20.99 -20.45
CA GLY A 136 3.37 -21.60 -19.58
C GLY A 136 3.58 -21.29 -18.09
N SER A 137 4.81 -20.99 -17.67
CA SER A 137 5.11 -20.67 -16.28
C SER A 137 4.62 -19.28 -15.88
N LEU A 138 4.63 -18.31 -16.80
CA LEU A 138 4.04 -16.99 -16.58
C LEU A 138 2.54 -17.06 -16.28
N LEU A 139 1.80 -17.90 -17.00
CA LEU A 139 0.36 -18.08 -16.77
C LEU A 139 0.08 -18.62 -15.36
N VAL A 140 0.85 -19.62 -14.94
CA VAL A 140 0.74 -20.20 -13.59
C VAL A 140 1.01 -19.14 -12.53
N ILE A 141 2.09 -18.36 -12.68
CA ILE A 141 2.44 -17.30 -11.74
C ILE A 141 1.34 -16.24 -11.69
N LYS A 142 0.82 -15.81 -12.83
CA LYS A 142 -0.28 -14.84 -12.91
C LYS A 142 -1.52 -15.33 -12.13
N GLU A 143 -1.86 -16.61 -12.22
CA GLU A 143 -2.96 -17.18 -11.42
C GLU A 143 -2.64 -17.22 -9.92
N VAL A 144 -1.38 -17.47 -9.53
CA VAL A 144 -0.96 -17.35 -8.12
C VAL A 144 -1.15 -15.93 -7.61
N PHE A 145 -0.64 -14.93 -8.33
CA PHE A 145 -0.81 -13.52 -7.98
C PHE A 145 -2.29 -13.16 -7.84
N ARG A 146 -3.11 -13.52 -8.83
CA ARG A 146 -4.56 -13.26 -8.81
C ARG A 146 -5.24 -13.91 -7.61
N SER A 147 -4.95 -15.18 -7.35
CA SER A 147 -5.56 -15.94 -6.26
C SER A 147 -5.22 -15.33 -4.89
N VAL A 148 -3.95 -14.99 -4.66
CA VAL A 148 -3.52 -14.38 -3.39
C VAL A 148 -4.15 -13.01 -3.20
N CYS A 149 -4.17 -12.18 -4.26
CA CYS A 149 -4.81 -10.87 -4.21
C CYS A 149 -6.29 -10.97 -3.83
N TYR A 150 -7.05 -11.84 -4.50
CA TYR A 150 -8.48 -12.03 -4.20
C TYR A 150 -8.74 -12.53 -2.78
N SER A 151 -7.90 -13.42 -2.26
CA SER A 151 -8.06 -13.93 -0.89
C SER A 151 -7.82 -12.86 0.19
N ASN A 152 -7.12 -11.78 -0.14
CA ASN A 152 -6.83 -10.67 0.77
C ASN A 152 -7.61 -9.39 0.40
N GLY A 153 -8.60 -9.46 -0.50
CA GLY A 153 -9.42 -8.31 -0.89
C GLY A 153 -8.69 -7.27 -1.75
N ILE A 154 -7.59 -7.65 -2.39
CA ILE A 154 -6.76 -6.79 -3.24
C ILE A 154 -7.17 -6.97 -4.70
N ILE A 155 -7.30 -5.86 -5.43
CA ILE A 155 -7.60 -5.88 -6.85
C ILE A 155 -6.35 -6.33 -7.62
N PHE A 156 -6.47 -7.37 -8.44
CA PHE A 156 -5.40 -7.78 -9.33
C PHE A 156 -5.57 -7.15 -10.71
N ILE A 157 -4.57 -6.40 -11.18
CA ILE A 157 -4.53 -5.77 -12.50
C ILE A 157 -3.43 -6.46 -13.32
N ASP A 158 -3.80 -7.07 -14.43
CA ASP A 158 -2.82 -7.63 -15.37
C ASP A 158 -2.54 -6.63 -16.50
N SER A 159 -1.30 -6.14 -16.56
CA SER A 159 -0.78 -5.26 -17.59
C SER A 159 0.30 -5.91 -18.45
N SER A 160 0.50 -7.23 -18.34
CA SER A 160 1.53 -7.96 -19.10
C SER A 160 1.26 -8.00 -20.61
N LEU A 161 -0.01 -7.82 -21.03
CA LEU A 161 -0.41 -7.79 -22.45
C LEU A 161 -0.23 -6.40 -23.12
N SER A 162 -0.10 -5.33 -22.33
CA SER A 162 -0.01 -3.96 -22.83
C SER A 162 1.33 -3.64 -23.53
N ASN A 163 2.34 -4.50 -23.34
CA ASN A 163 3.69 -4.35 -23.90
C ASN A 163 3.89 -5.06 -25.25
N GLU A 164 2.86 -5.69 -25.84
CA GLU A 164 2.96 -6.35 -27.16
C GLU A 164 2.79 -5.38 -28.35
N THR A 165 2.53 -4.10 -28.10
CA THR A 165 2.48 -3.05 -29.13
C THR A 165 3.35 -1.87 -28.76
N LEU A 166 4.62 -1.90 -29.18
CA LEU A 166 5.43 -0.75 -29.59
C LEU A 166 6.61 -1.25 -30.44
#